data_AF-A0A564WC49-F1
#
_entry.id   AF-A0A564WC49-F1
#
_cell.length_a   1.000
_cell.length_b   1.000
_cell.length_c   1.000
_cell.angle_alpha   90.00
_cell.angle_beta   90.00
_cell.angle_gamma   90.00
#
_symmetry.space_group_name_H-M   'P 1'
#
loop_
_entity.id
_entity.type
_entity.pdbx_description
1 polymer ?
#
loop_
_entity_poly.entity_id
_entity_poly.type
_entity_poly.pdbx_seq_one_letter_code
_entity_poly.pdbx_strand_id
1 'polypeptide(L)'
;MNEPGPAAEHRADDSPGVAVGTTAHTSTERSAENGRGEQAVTPARHTIKPTAPRSQTAVFSMLVRDFMHSRNKVLAIPPGTPCAAMIDMLAAERAGCAVVVDPMERPIGIITERDIALRVAYRVPPDTPVEAVMTMPVMTIRRREYLYQAIAWMRRHGLRHMPVVEWSGRLAGLIYLNDALAAASERLMGQIDRLSREGTIEGMKEVKAAQIDLAEQLFADNLPAVEIQQVITRINNDMYRRIGEASLKQMEAEGWGEPPVRAAVIVMGSGGRGENYLFPDQDNAFIIEDYPDAEHGRIDAYFLELAERMCRDLNEVGIPYCNGYCMAVNPLWRKTRSQWMEQIRLWGRKSNPVAIRLSDIFFDFQAVWGDQDLVHDVRQVATELGRNNPFFLKQMFHDKVDHNTALGLFGGFITEKDSKEYRGHINLKYAGIIPLVGAIRLMALRTGVEETATLARIGALALSGTLSRTEREDLTQAFSTITDTLMRRQLADYRLGRRVGYFVNPDALSKHQRADLIEALKAVNHIRRRVHMEFTAQVF
;
A
#
# COMPACT_ATOMS: atom_id res chain seq x y z
N MET A 1 -41.29 -47.59 -40.13
CA MET A 1 -40.32 -48.68 -40.30
C MET A 1 -39.27 -48.55 -39.20
N ASN A 2 -38.66 -49.69 -38.88
CA ASN A 2 -37.70 -50.01 -37.81
C ASN A 2 -36.85 -48.87 -37.22
N GLU A 3 -36.98 -48.72 -35.90
CA GLU A 3 -35.95 -48.82 -34.84
C GLU A 3 -34.58 -48.08 -34.88
N PRO A 4 -33.98 -47.81 -33.69
CA PRO A 4 -32.74 -47.05 -33.53
C PRO A 4 -31.52 -47.90 -33.07
N GLY A 5 -30.34 -47.25 -32.98
CA GLY A 5 -29.20 -47.72 -32.18
C GLY A 5 -27.83 -47.45 -32.83
N PRO A 6 -26.71 -47.78 -32.14
CA PRO A 6 -26.59 -48.32 -30.79
C PRO A 6 -25.79 -47.40 -29.83
N ALA A 7 -25.41 -47.92 -28.66
CA ALA A 7 -24.48 -47.33 -27.69
C ALA A 7 -23.35 -48.32 -27.33
N ALA A 8 -22.51 -47.97 -26.34
CA ALA A 8 -21.42 -48.79 -25.76
C ALA A 8 -20.14 -48.89 -26.64
N GLU A 9 -18.92 -49.18 -26.14
CA GLU A 9 -18.49 -49.44 -24.75
C GLU A 9 -16.98 -49.13 -24.50
N HIS A 10 -16.51 -49.48 -23.29
CA HIS A 10 -15.15 -49.47 -22.73
C HIS A 10 -13.94 -49.62 -23.70
N ARG A 11 -12.84 -48.95 -23.33
CA ARG A 11 -11.66 -49.62 -22.71
C ARG A 11 -10.67 -48.66 -22.05
N ALA A 12 -9.99 -49.17 -21.03
CA ALA A 12 -8.67 -48.74 -20.57
C ALA A 12 -7.75 -49.96 -20.64
N ASP A 13 -6.43 -49.77 -20.82
CA ASP A 13 -5.42 -50.29 -19.88
C ASP A 13 -4.02 -49.70 -20.16
N ASP A 14 -3.09 -50.12 -19.30
CA ASP A 14 -1.63 -50.21 -19.44
C ASP A 14 -0.73 -48.97 -19.27
N SER A 15 0.27 -49.19 -18.42
CA SER A 15 1.50 -48.39 -18.26
C SER A 15 2.68 -49.11 -18.93
N PRO A 16 3.94 -48.64 -18.77
CA PRO A 16 4.69 -49.15 -17.63
C PRO A 16 5.64 -48.13 -16.96
N GLY A 17 5.90 -48.35 -15.67
CA GLY A 17 7.04 -47.75 -14.97
C GLY A 17 8.22 -48.71 -14.86
N VAL A 18 9.40 -48.20 -14.48
CA VAL A 18 10.57 -49.02 -14.14
C VAL A 18 11.07 -48.60 -12.75
N ALA A 19 11.38 -49.57 -11.90
CA ALA A 19 11.88 -49.36 -10.54
C ALA A 19 12.93 -50.41 -10.16
N VAL A 20 13.90 -49.99 -9.35
CA VAL A 20 14.96 -50.80 -8.69
C VAL A 20 15.22 -50.05 -7.36
N GLY A 21 15.29 -50.61 -6.16
CA GLY A 21 15.56 -51.99 -5.73
C GLY A 21 17.00 -52.11 -5.21
N THR A 22 17.34 -52.70 -4.06
CA THR A 22 16.55 -53.01 -2.86
C THR A 22 17.44 -52.62 -1.65
N THR A 23 17.61 -53.22 -0.46
CA THR A 23 17.18 -54.44 0.24
C THR A 23 17.20 -54.14 1.76
N ALA A 24 16.83 -55.09 2.62
CA ALA A 24 17.02 -55.01 4.08
C ALA A 24 17.65 -56.31 4.62
N HIS A 25 18.14 -56.33 5.87
CA HIS A 25 17.97 -57.48 6.78
C HIS A 25 18.30 -57.17 8.26
N THR A 26 17.90 -58.11 9.13
CA THR A 26 17.97 -58.16 10.61
C THR A 26 19.38 -58.62 11.10
N SER A 27 19.77 -58.72 12.39
CA SER A 27 19.04 -59.20 13.59
C SER A 27 19.75 -58.92 14.95
N THR A 28 18.97 -58.93 16.04
CA THR A 28 19.23 -59.49 17.42
C THR A 28 20.39 -59.06 18.37
N GLU A 29 19.95 -58.70 19.59
CA GLU A 29 20.43 -59.08 20.95
C GLU A 29 21.53 -58.34 21.78
N ARG A 30 21.03 -57.77 22.89
CA ARG A 30 21.47 -57.88 24.32
C ARG A 30 22.70 -57.14 24.92
N SER A 31 22.37 -56.48 26.05
CA SER A 31 23.12 -56.38 27.33
C SER A 31 24.01 -55.17 27.66
N ALA A 32 23.44 -54.32 28.52
CA ALA A 32 23.98 -53.88 29.83
C ALA A 32 24.83 -52.59 29.99
N GLU A 33 24.60 -51.99 31.18
CA GLU A 33 25.41 -51.03 31.97
C GLU A 33 25.56 -49.54 31.60
N ASN A 34 25.07 -48.72 32.55
CA ASN A 34 25.71 -47.53 33.15
C ASN A 34 26.08 -46.29 32.31
N GLY A 35 25.21 -45.27 32.40
CA GLY A 35 25.51 -44.21 33.39
C GLY A 35 25.68 -42.75 32.91
N ARG A 36 24.75 -41.89 33.39
CA ARG A 36 24.87 -40.42 33.61
C ARG A 36 25.16 -39.52 32.39
N GLY A 37 24.18 -38.68 32.02
CA GLY A 37 24.39 -37.66 30.98
C GLY A 37 23.20 -36.74 30.68
N GLU A 38 22.36 -36.37 31.64
CA GLU A 38 21.30 -35.38 31.38
C GLU A 38 21.88 -33.97 31.15
N GLN A 39 21.87 -33.52 29.90
CA GLN A 39 21.92 -32.10 29.56
C GLN A 39 20.65 -31.70 28.82
N ALA A 40 19.70 -31.09 29.54
CA ALA A 40 18.51 -30.53 28.95
C ALA A 40 18.87 -29.28 28.11
N VAL A 41 18.78 -29.40 26.78
CA VAL A 41 19.04 -28.28 25.85
C VAL A 41 17.92 -27.26 26.01
N THR A 42 18.19 -26.22 26.80
CA THR A 42 17.24 -25.14 27.06
C THR A 42 17.15 -24.24 25.82
N PRO A 43 15.96 -24.02 25.23
CA PRO A 43 15.84 -23.13 24.07
C PRO A 43 16.22 -21.69 24.46
N ALA A 44 17.11 -21.08 23.69
CA ALA A 44 17.67 -19.77 24.00
C ALA A 44 16.61 -18.65 23.94
N ARG A 45 16.13 -18.21 25.11
CA ARG A 45 15.25 -17.04 25.26
C ARG A 45 15.93 -15.81 24.67
N HIS A 46 15.52 -15.41 23.46
CA HIS A 46 15.79 -14.08 22.93
C HIS A 46 15.03 -13.06 23.78
N THR A 47 15.72 -12.46 24.75
CA THR A 47 15.21 -11.36 25.56
C THR A 47 15.18 -10.09 24.73
N ILE A 48 14.15 -9.97 23.88
CA ILE A 48 13.75 -8.71 23.27
C ILE A 48 13.55 -7.71 24.41
N LYS A 49 14.50 -6.76 24.57
CA LYS A 49 14.35 -5.68 25.53
C LYS A 49 13.12 -4.86 25.13
N PRO A 50 12.14 -4.63 26.01
CA PRO A 50 11.06 -3.70 25.71
C PRO A 50 11.66 -2.30 25.63
N THR A 51 11.90 -1.82 24.42
CA THR A 51 12.18 -0.41 24.14
C THR A 51 10.94 0.38 24.52
N ALA A 52 11.01 1.04 25.68
CA ALA A 52 9.89 1.83 26.18
C ALA A 52 9.46 2.84 25.10
N PRO A 53 8.16 2.94 24.75
CA PRO A 53 7.72 3.88 23.75
C PRO A 53 8.05 5.30 24.23
N ARG A 54 8.97 5.98 23.53
CA ARG A 54 9.18 7.42 23.70
C ARG A 54 7.83 8.09 23.43
N SER A 55 7.27 8.73 24.46
CA SER A 55 5.93 9.33 24.38
C SER A 55 5.85 10.28 23.19
N GLN A 56 4.71 10.29 22.49
CA GLN A 56 4.38 11.31 21.49
C GLN A 56 4.57 12.74 22.03
N THR A 57 4.42 12.92 23.35
CA THR A 57 4.60 14.22 24.01
C THR A 57 6.05 14.60 24.31
N ALA A 58 7.04 13.73 24.05
CA ALA A 58 8.45 14.01 24.35
C ALA A 58 9.00 15.24 23.62
N VAL A 59 8.50 15.53 22.42
CA VAL A 59 8.84 16.74 21.64
C VAL A 59 8.49 18.05 22.35
N PHE A 60 7.56 18.03 23.34
CA PHE A 60 7.21 19.18 24.16
C PHE A 60 8.14 19.40 25.37
N SER A 61 8.96 18.41 25.75
CA SER A 61 9.98 18.55 26.81
C SER A 61 11.42 18.64 26.29
N MET A 62 11.66 18.26 25.03
CA MET A 62 12.93 18.41 24.32
C MET A 62 13.30 19.88 24.07
N LEU A 63 14.59 20.25 24.17
CA LEU A 63 15.10 21.59 23.90
C LEU A 63 15.95 21.62 22.62
N VAL A 64 15.91 22.74 21.89
CA VAL A 64 16.63 22.89 20.60
C VAL A 64 18.14 22.62 20.72
N ARG A 65 18.79 23.03 21.82
CA ARG A 65 20.24 22.79 22.05
C ARG A 65 20.64 21.31 22.02
N ASP A 66 19.70 20.40 22.29
CA ASP A 66 19.97 18.97 22.44
C ASP A 66 19.95 18.26 21.06
N PHE A 67 19.48 18.95 20.00
CA PHE A 67 19.30 18.44 18.64
C PHE A 67 19.82 19.38 17.53
N MET A 68 20.44 20.51 17.90
CA MET A 68 21.11 21.41 16.95
C MET A 68 22.52 20.91 16.60
N HIS A 69 22.97 21.18 15.39
CA HIS A 69 24.39 21.13 15.04
C HIS A 69 25.09 22.34 15.67
N SER A 70 26.17 22.10 16.40
CA SER A 70 26.94 23.13 17.11
C SER A 70 27.62 24.11 16.15
N ARG A 71 27.84 25.35 16.60
CA ARG A 71 28.48 26.47 15.86
C ARG A 71 29.71 26.12 15.01
N ASN A 72 30.49 25.10 15.38
CA ASN A 72 31.68 24.62 14.67
C ASN A 72 31.38 23.65 13.50
N LYS A 73 30.11 23.31 13.27
CA LYS A 73 29.60 22.55 12.11
C LYS A 73 28.71 23.42 11.19
N VAL A 74 28.71 24.73 11.39
CA VAL A 74 27.87 25.67 10.66
C VAL A 74 28.77 26.64 9.93
N LEU A 75 28.81 26.52 8.59
CA LEU A 75 29.43 27.50 7.71
C LEU A 75 28.78 28.86 7.96
N ALA A 76 29.54 29.77 8.55
CA ALA A 76 29.11 31.11 8.90
C ALA A 76 30.04 32.12 8.22
N ILE A 77 29.47 32.97 7.38
CA ILE A 77 30.20 33.89 6.50
C ILE A 77 29.78 35.35 6.74
N PRO A 78 30.68 36.33 6.59
CA PRO A 78 30.33 37.74 6.70
C PRO A 78 29.55 38.23 5.47
N PRO A 79 28.81 39.35 5.58
CA PRO A 79 28.41 40.13 4.40
C PRO A 79 29.64 40.58 3.60
N GLY A 80 29.46 40.88 2.32
CA GLY A 80 30.51 41.13 1.35
C GLY A 80 31.19 39.87 0.80
N THR A 81 30.86 38.67 1.30
CA THR A 81 31.39 37.40 0.77
C THR A 81 30.89 37.19 -0.67
N PRO A 82 31.77 37.04 -1.67
CA PRO A 82 31.38 36.77 -3.06
C PRO A 82 30.65 35.43 -3.21
N CYS A 83 29.65 35.37 -4.10
CA CYS A 83 28.89 34.16 -4.40
C CYS A 83 29.78 32.98 -4.82
N ALA A 84 30.85 33.21 -5.59
CA ALA A 84 31.83 32.18 -5.95
C ALA A 84 32.51 31.57 -4.71
N ALA A 85 33.14 32.42 -3.87
CA ALA A 85 33.83 31.98 -2.67
C ALA A 85 32.90 31.27 -1.67
N MET A 86 31.63 31.70 -1.59
CA MET A 86 30.60 30.99 -0.84
C MET A 86 30.35 29.58 -1.38
N ILE A 87 30.22 29.41 -2.70
CA ILE A 87 30.03 28.09 -3.34
C ILE A 87 31.24 27.18 -3.09
N ASP A 88 32.46 27.72 -3.20
CA ASP A 88 33.69 26.98 -2.91
C ASP A 88 33.76 26.54 -1.44
N MET A 89 33.38 27.41 -0.49
CA MET A 89 33.30 27.06 0.94
C MET A 89 32.22 26.00 1.23
N LEU A 90 31.03 26.10 0.62
CA LEU A 90 29.97 25.10 0.75
C LEU A 90 30.43 23.73 0.24
N ALA A 91 31.13 23.69 -0.90
CA ALA A 91 31.67 22.47 -1.48
C ALA A 91 32.80 21.86 -0.62
N ALA A 92 33.71 22.71 -0.09
CA ALA A 92 34.82 22.28 0.74
C ALA A 92 34.36 21.73 2.11
N GLU A 93 33.41 22.40 2.78
CA GLU A 93 32.85 21.94 4.05
C GLU A 93 31.74 20.88 3.90
N ARG A 94 31.29 20.62 2.65
CA ARG A 94 30.13 19.77 2.32
C ARG A 94 28.84 20.22 3.03
N ALA A 95 28.65 21.53 3.14
CA ALA A 95 27.53 22.14 3.83
C ALA A 95 26.39 22.49 2.86
N GLY A 96 25.16 22.05 3.15
CA GLY A 96 23.98 22.35 2.31
C GLY A 96 23.40 23.76 2.47
N CYS A 97 23.98 24.58 3.36
CA CYS A 97 23.65 26.00 3.53
C CYS A 97 24.76 26.77 4.26
N ALA A 98 24.78 28.08 4.06
CA ALA A 98 25.63 29.02 4.81
C ALA A 98 24.74 30.03 5.55
N VAL A 99 25.15 30.39 6.77
CA VAL A 99 24.51 31.46 7.57
C VAL A 99 25.32 32.73 7.43
N VAL A 100 24.70 33.82 6.98
CA VAL A 100 25.36 35.13 6.90
C VAL A 100 25.27 35.80 8.27
N VAL A 101 26.40 36.23 8.83
CA VAL A 101 26.49 36.78 10.19
C VAL A 101 27.10 38.19 10.23
N ASP A 102 26.62 39.02 11.15
CA ASP A 102 27.19 40.35 11.43
C ASP A 102 28.54 40.27 12.19
N PRO A 103 29.30 41.38 12.34
CA PRO A 103 30.53 41.42 13.13
C PRO A 103 30.39 41.10 14.63
N MET A 104 29.17 40.88 15.13
CA MET A 104 28.88 40.40 16.49
C MET A 104 28.48 38.92 16.52
N GLU A 105 28.66 38.19 15.41
CA GLU A 105 28.21 36.81 15.14
C GLU A 105 26.67 36.60 15.17
N ARG A 106 25.86 37.63 14.91
CA ARG A 106 24.40 37.49 14.83
C ARG A 106 23.96 37.09 13.43
N PRO A 107 23.08 36.08 13.25
CA PRO A 107 22.52 35.76 11.94
C PRO A 107 21.73 36.93 11.35
N ILE A 108 22.08 37.35 10.14
CA ILE A 108 21.36 38.37 9.35
C ILE A 108 20.69 37.78 8.09
N GLY A 109 21.19 36.64 7.60
CA GLY A 109 20.60 35.91 6.48
C GLY A 109 20.97 34.43 6.47
N ILE A 110 20.34 33.67 5.57
CA ILE A 110 20.70 32.28 5.27
C ILE A 110 20.56 32.01 3.78
N ILE A 111 21.44 31.17 3.22
CA ILE A 111 21.39 30.75 1.82
C ILE A 111 21.63 29.25 1.70
N THR A 112 20.80 28.57 0.90
CA THR A 112 20.81 27.10 0.73
C THR A 112 21.18 26.70 -0.70
N GLU A 113 21.52 25.42 -0.92
CA GLU A 113 21.67 24.83 -2.26
C GLU A 113 20.50 25.18 -3.21
N ARG A 114 19.27 25.16 -2.69
CA ARG A 114 18.07 25.52 -3.45
C ARG A 114 18.05 27.01 -3.83
N ASP A 115 18.51 27.88 -2.95
CA ASP A 115 18.61 29.31 -3.24
C ASP A 115 19.73 29.59 -4.26
N ILE A 116 20.84 28.87 -4.19
CA ILE A 116 21.91 28.93 -5.20
C ILE A 116 21.35 28.52 -6.57
N ALA A 117 20.66 27.39 -6.67
CA ALA A 117 20.05 26.92 -7.91
C ALA A 117 18.95 27.85 -8.47
N LEU A 118 18.22 28.58 -7.61
CA LEU A 118 17.11 29.45 -8.03
C LEU A 118 17.49 30.94 -8.18
N ARG A 119 18.58 31.41 -7.57
CA ARG A 119 18.92 32.84 -7.50
C ARG A 119 20.34 33.17 -7.96
N VAL A 120 21.29 32.23 -7.84
CA VAL A 120 22.71 32.49 -8.12
C VAL A 120 23.15 31.89 -9.46
N ALA A 121 22.93 30.59 -9.64
CA ALA A 121 23.38 29.84 -10.80
C ALA A 121 22.84 30.45 -12.11
N TYR A 122 23.76 30.92 -12.96
CA TYR A 122 23.48 31.60 -14.24
C TYR A 122 22.56 32.84 -14.13
N ARG A 123 22.48 33.47 -12.94
CA ARG A 123 21.56 34.60 -12.67
C ARG A 123 22.24 35.85 -12.12
N VAL A 124 23.39 35.72 -11.45
CA VAL A 124 24.18 36.86 -10.95
C VAL A 124 25.67 36.69 -11.27
N PRO A 125 26.45 37.79 -11.39
CA PRO A 125 27.91 37.73 -11.50
C PRO A 125 28.57 36.97 -10.32
N PRO A 126 29.68 36.24 -10.52
CA PRO A 126 30.30 35.42 -9.46
C PRO A 126 30.83 36.23 -8.25
N ASP A 127 31.15 37.50 -8.48
CA ASP A 127 31.60 38.50 -7.51
C ASP A 127 30.46 39.17 -6.72
N THR A 128 29.20 38.88 -7.06
CA THR A 128 28.02 39.39 -6.33
C THR A 128 28.10 39.04 -4.85
N PRO A 129 27.92 40.01 -3.91
CA PRO A 129 27.99 39.73 -2.49
C PRO A 129 26.75 38.95 -2.00
N VAL A 130 26.96 38.02 -1.07
CA VAL A 130 25.94 37.06 -0.62
C VAL A 130 24.66 37.70 -0.07
N GLU A 131 24.75 38.90 0.52
CA GLU A 131 23.58 39.64 1.02
C GLU A 131 22.58 40.06 -0.06
N ALA A 132 22.98 40.11 -1.34
CA ALA A 132 22.09 40.39 -2.45
C ALA A 132 21.21 39.18 -2.86
N VAL A 133 21.56 37.97 -2.40
CA VAL A 133 20.90 36.71 -2.80
C VAL A 133 20.39 35.86 -1.63
N MET A 134 20.88 36.11 -0.40
CA MET A 134 20.45 35.42 0.81
C MET A 134 18.95 35.62 1.13
N THR A 135 18.37 34.71 1.89
CA THR A 135 17.03 34.88 2.48
C THR A 135 17.15 35.70 3.76
N MET A 136 16.50 36.87 3.78
CA MET A 136 16.44 37.79 4.92
C MET A 136 15.04 38.42 5.08
N PRO A 137 14.61 38.84 6.28
CA PRO A 137 15.27 38.61 7.57
C PRO A 137 15.27 37.12 7.94
N VAL A 138 16.38 36.62 8.46
CA VAL A 138 16.48 35.19 8.83
C VAL A 138 15.70 34.89 10.11
N MET A 139 14.86 33.86 10.07
CA MET A 139 14.15 33.40 11.26
C MET A 139 15.08 32.57 12.14
N THR A 140 15.27 33.00 13.39
CA THR A 140 16.12 32.32 14.38
C THR A 140 15.30 31.73 15.52
N ILE A 141 15.81 30.69 16.18
CA ILE A 141 15.24 30.14 17.43
C ILE A 141 16.30 30.08 18.52
N ARG A 142 15.96 30.28 19.79
CA ARG A 142 16.94 30.22 20.88
C ARG A 142 17.23 28.79 21.28
N ARG A 143 18.49 28.48 21.62
CA ARG A 143 18.90 27.11 22.01
C ARG A 143 18.18 26.54 23.24
N ARG A 144 17.56 27.39 24.08
CA ARG A 144 16.77 26.99 25.26
C ARG A 144 15.25 26.99 25.04
N GLU A 145 14.78 27.26 23.82
CA GLU A 145 13.37 27.06 23.45
C GLU A 145 13.12 25.59 23.11
N TYR A 146 11.84 25.19 23.11
CA TYR A 146 11.44 23.79 22.97
C TYR A 146 11.43 23.33 21.51
N LEU A 147 11.77 22.06 21.28
CA LEU A 147 11.91 21.48 19.95
C LEU A 147 10.62 21.56 19.12
N TYR A 148 9.44 21.39 19.74
CA TYR A 148 8.16 21.54 19.04
C TYR A 148 7.96 22.94 18.43
N GLN A 149 8.57 23.99 19.00
CA GLN A 149 8.48 25.36 18.49
C GLN A 149 9.30 25.52 17.21
N ALA A 150 10.49 24.90 17.15
CA ALA A 150 11.29 24.81 15.92
C ALA A 150 10.47 24.14 14.81
N ILE A 151 9.94 22.94 15.06
CA ILE A 151 9.17 22.17 14.08
C ILE A 151 7.93 22.97 13.61
N ALA A 152 7.20 23.61 14.53
CA ALA A 152 6.03 24.41 14.21
C ALA A 152 6.35 25.65 13.36
N TRP A 153 7.41 26.39 13.68
CA TRP A 153 7.86 27.54 12.90
C TRP A 153 8.43 27.13 11.54
N MET A 154 9.24 26.08 11.49
CA MET A 154 9.83 25.58 10.24
C MET A 154 8.74 25.08 9.28
N ARG A 155 7.77 24.29 9.76
CA ARG A 155 6.63 23.84 8.93
C ARG A 155 5.74 25.00 8.49
N ARG A 156 5.46 26.00 9.35
CA ARG A 156 4.59 27.14 9.02
C ARG A 156 5.16 28.02 7.89
N HIS A 157 6.49 28.16 7.82
CA HIS A 157 7.16 29.05 6.86
C HIS A 157 7.96 28.30 5.78
N GLY A 158 7.76 26.97 5.64
CA GLY A 158 8.40 26.14 4.61
C GLY A 158 9.91 25.93 4.78
N LEU A 159 10.46 26.20 5.96
CA LEU A 159 11.91 26.18 6.21
C LEU A 159 12.42 24.75 6.43
N ARG A 160 13.58 24.42 5.83
CA ARG A 160 14.32 23.18 6.12
C ARG A 160 15.45 23.38 7.13
N HIS A 161 15.94 24.61 7.26
CA HIS A 161 17.08 25.01 8.08
C HIS A 161 16.70 26.22 8.93
N MET A 162 17.12 26.29 10.19
CA MET A 162 16.83 27.41 11.09
C MET A 162 18.05 27.69 11.98
N PRO A 163 18.69 28.87 11.89
CA PRO A 163 19.79 29.24 12.78
C PRO A 163 19.34 29.28 14.24
N VAL A 164 20.14 28.65 15.09
CA VAL A 164 19.92 28.60 16.53
C VAL A 164 20.81 29.63 17.20
N VAL A 165 20.26 30.44 18.09
CA VAL A 165 20.97 31.55 18.74
C VAL A 165 21.09 31.40 20.27
N GLU A 166 22.11 32.05 20.82
CA GLU A 166 22.21 32.34 22.25
C GLU A 166 21.23 33.44 22.69
N TRP A 167 21.09 33.65 24.00
CA TRP A 167 20.30 34.76 24.54
C TRP A 167 20.77 36.14 24.03
N SER A 168 22.07 36.28 23.74
CA SER A 168 22.69 37.50 23.17
C SER A 168 22.47 37.69 21.66
N GLY A 169 21.72 36.79 21.00
CA GLY A 169 21.45 36.83 19.56
C GLY A 169 22.57 36.28 18.67
N ARG A 170 23.72 35.89 19.25
CA ARG A 170 24.82 35.26 18.50
C ARG A 170 24.47 33.84 18.05
N LEU A 171 25.00 33.41 16.91
CA LEU A 171 24.86 32.07 16.37
C LEU A 171 25.44 31.02 17.34
N ALA A 172 24.58 30.13 17.84
CA ALA A 172 24.94 28.99 18.68
C ALA A 172 25.05 27.68 17.87
N GLY A 173 24.36 27.59 16.73
CA GLY A 173 24.24 26.40 15.92
C GLY A 173 23.20 26.52 14.82
N LEU A 174 22.83 25.39 14.22
CA LEU A 174 21.81 25.27 13.17
C LEU A 174 20.95 24.04 13.46
N ILE A 175 19.63 24.12 13.27
CA ILE A 175 18.75 22.94 13.33
C ILE A 175 18.10 22.67 11.97
N TYR A 176 18.09 21.39 11.60
CA TYR A 176 17.47 20.86 10.38
C TYR A 176 16.08 20.31 10.72
N LEU A 177 15.11 20.48 9.81
CA LEU A 177 13.75 19.98 10.04
C LEU A 177 13.73 18.45 10.17
N ASN A 178 14.56 17.75 9.39
CA ASN A 178 14.65 16.28 9.43
C ASN A 178 15.17 15.81 10.79
N ASP A 179 16.24 16.41 11.32
CA ASP A 179 16.80 16.08 12.63
C ASP A 179 15.79 16.34 13.76
N ALA A 180 15.04 17.45 13.67
CA ALA A 180 13.99 17.76 14.64
C ALA A 180 12.81 16.77 14.59
N LEU A 181 12.44 16.28 13.40
CA LEU A 181 11.42 15.25 13.23
C LEU A 181 11.92 13.86 13.67
N ALA A 182 13.19 13.52 13.41
CA ALA A 182 13.83 12.31 13.89
C ALA A 182 13.98 12.29 15.41
N ALA A 183 14.26 13.43 16.03
CA ALA A 183 14.22 13.60 17.48
C ALA A 183 12.80 13.42 18.05
N ALA A 184 11.77 13.93 17.34
CA ALA A 184 10.37 13.78 17.75
C ALA A 184 9.83 12.35 17.61
N SER A 185 10.25 11.58 16.60
CA SER A 185 9.92 10.15 16.46
C SER A 185 11.00 9.34 15.73
N GLU A 186 12.07 9.04 16.46
CA GLU A 186 13.20 8.19 16.06
C GLU A 186 12.72 6.83 15.51
N ARG A 187 11.71 6.25 16.17
CA ARG A 187 11.13 4.94 15.85
C ARG A 187 10.37 4.93 14.52
N LEU A 188 9.84 6.08 14.09
CA LEU A 188 9.15 6.26 12.80
C LEU A 188 10.14 6.61 11.68
N MET A 189 11.13 7.47 11.94
CA MET A 189 12.18 7.76 10.95
C MET A 189 12.97 6.49 10.59
N GLY A 190 13.36 5.69 11.59
CA GLY A 190 13.97 4.36 11.37
C GLY A 190 13.04 3.32 10.73
N GLN A 191 11.81 3.68 10.35
CA GLN A 191 10.97 2.92 9.42
C GLN A 191 10.94 3.56 8.04
N ILE A 192 10.81 4.88 7.95
CA ILE A 192 10.89 5.62 6.69
C ILE A 192 12.19 5.28 5.96
N ASP A 193 13.33 5.24 6.67
CA ASP A 193 14.63 4.85 6.10
C ASP A 193 14.62 3.39 5.55
N ARG A 194 13.93 2.47 6.24
CA ARG A 194 13.72 1.09 5.78
C ARG A 194 12.72 0.97 4.62
N LEU A 195 11.79 1.93 4.48
CA LEU A 195 10.91 2.06 3.32
C LEU A 195 11.61 2.72 2.13
N SER A 196 12.76 3.38 2.33
CA SER A 196 13.56 4.05 1.30
C SER A 196 14.63 3.17 0.63
N ARG A 197 14.61 1.83 0.84
CA ARG A 197 15.55 0.90 0.19
C ARG A 197 15.43 0.86 -1.34
N GLU A 198 16.55 0.54 -1.99
CA GLU A 198 16.64 0.31 -3.44
C GLU A 198 15.73 -0.85 -3.89
N GLY A 199 15.36 -0.84 -5.18
CA GLY A 199 14.47 -1.84 -5.82
C GLY A 199 15.07 -3.24 -5.98
N THR A 200 15.99 -3.67 -5.13
CA THR A 200 16.51 -5.04 -5.09
C THR A 200 15.56 -5.95 -4.31
N ILE A 201 15.59 -7.26 -4.58
CA ILE A 201 14.71 -8.23 -3.91
C ILE A 201 14.88 -8.19 -2.39
N GLU A 202 16.11 -8.20 -1.88
CA GLU A 202 16.38 -8.08 -0.43
C GLU A 202 15.97 -6.72 0.14
N GLY A 203 16.19 -5.63 -0.60
CA GLY A 203 15.70 -4.30 -0.22
C GLY A 203 14.18 -4.26 -0.08
N MET A 204 13.45 -4.90 -1.00
CA MET A 204 11.99 -4.98 -0.97
C MET A 204 11.48 -5.96 0.11
N LYS A 205 12.21 -7.03 0.44
CA LYS A 205 11.92 -7.87 1.62
C LYS A 205 12.04 -7.07 2.93
N GLU A 206 13.06 -6.22 3.06
CA GLU A 206 13.17 -5.29 4.20
C GLU A 206 11.98 -4.30 4.25
N VAL A 207 11.57 -3.73 3.11
CA VAL A 207 10.39 -2.85 3.00
C VAL A 207 9.12 -3.58 3.46
N LYS A 208 8.91 -4.83 2.99
CA LYS A 208 7.74 -5.64 3.36
C LYS A 208 7.69 -5.99 4.85
N ALA A 209 8.84 -6.25 5.47
CA ALA A 209 8.93 -6.45 6.91
C ALA A 209 8.64 -5.13 7.68
N ALA A 210 9.27 -4.02 7.29
CA ALA A 210 9.10 -2.72 7.95
C ALA A 210 7.67 -2.17 7.85
N GLN A 211 6.91 -2.54 6.81
CA GLN A 211 5.48 -2.23 6.67
C GLN A 211 4.64 -2.77 7.83
N ILE A 212 4.94 -3.99 8.32
CA ILE A 212 4.19 -4.60 9.42
C ILE A 212 4.48 -3.87 10.73
N ASP A 213 5.76 -3.63 11.04
CA ASP A 213 6.16 -2.78 12.18
C ASP A 213 5.41 -1.44 12.11
N LEU A 214 5.32 -0.80 10.93
CA LEU A 214 4.73 0.54 10.76
C LEU A 214 3.23 0.53 11.06
N ALA A 215 2.51 -0.50 10.62
CA ALA A 215 1.10 -0.66 10.99
C ALA A 215 0.92 -0.73 12.51
N GLU A 216 1.79 -1.44 13.22
CA GLU A 216 1.77 -1.50 14.69
C GLU A 216 2.08 -0.15 15.35
N GLN A 217 3.01 0.64 14.78
CA GLN A 217 3.32 1.97 15.30
C GLN A 217 2.12 2.91 15.15
N LEU A 218 1.55 3.00 13.94
CA LEU A 218 0.42 3.89 13.66
C LEU A 218 -0.83 3.52 14.49
N PHE A 219 -1.05 2.23 14.80
CA PHE A 219 -2.09 1.80 15.73
C PHE A 219 -1.80 2.18 17.19
N ALA A 220 -0.55 2.09 17.65
CA ALA A 220 -0.14 2.57 18.97
C ALA A 220 -0.25 4.10 19.07
N ASP A 221 -0.06 4.80 17.94
CA ASP A 221 -0.23 6.24 17.80
C ASP A 221 -1.70 6.69 17.66
N ASN A 222 -2.66 5.74 17.68
CA ASN A 222 -4.11 5.94 17.57
C ASN A 222 -4.59 6.47 16.20
N LEU A 223 -3.84 6.25 15.12
CA LEU A 223 -4.29 6.58 13.77
C LEU A 223 -5.48 5.67 13.37
N PRO A 224 -6.54 6.20 12.71
CA PRO A 224 -7.65 5.38 12.23
C PRO A 224 -7.20 4.24 11.31
N ALA A 225 -7.75 3.05 11.50
CA ALA A 225 -7.34 1.85 10.77
C ALA A 225 -7.42 2.01 9.24
N VAL A 226 -8.39 2.78 8.73
CA VAL A 226 -8.56 3.07 7.30
C VAL A 226 -7.40 3.91 6.72
N GLU A 227 -6.78 4.79 7.51
CA GLU A 227 -5.59 5.53 7.09
C GLU A 227 -4.35 4.64 7.08
N ILE A 228 -4.24 3.73 8.07
CA ILE A 228 -3.19 2.70 8.11
C ILE A 228 -3.33 1.75 6.89
N GLN A 229 -4.56 1.38 6.52
CA GLN A 229 -4.88 0.57 5.34
C GLN A 229 -4.40 1.24 4.04
N GLN A 230 -4.59 2.56 3.91
CA GLN A 230 -4.06 3.33 2.79
C GLN A 230 -2.52 3.43 2.81
N VAL A 231 -1.89 3.58 3.98
CA VAL A 231 -0.41 3.56 4.11
C VAL A 231 0.15 2.21 3.63
N ILE A 232 -0.42 1.10 4.11
CA ILE A 232 -0.05 -0.25 3.68
C ILE A 232 -0.20 -0.39 2.17
N THR A 233 -1.34 0.02 1.60
CA THR A 233 -1.58 -0.10 0.16
C THR A 233 -0.65 0.77 -0.67
N ARG A 234 -0.34 2.01 -0.25
CA ARG A 234 0.67 2.84 -0.92
C ARG A 234 2.04 2.18 -0.93
N ILE A 235 2.45 1.54 0.16
CA ILE A 235 3.72 0.80 0.25
C ILE A 235 3.70 -0.45 -0.67
N ASN A 236 2.61 -1.21 -0.72
CA ASN A 236 2.49 -2.34 -1.65
C ASN A 236 2.54 -1.89 -3.11
N ASN A 237 1.77 -0.86 -3.47
CA ASN A 237 1.70 -0.32 -4.83
C ASN A 237 3.05 0.29 -5.27
N ASP A 238 3.81 0.89 -4.37
CA ASP A 238 5.17 1.37 -4.66
C ASP A 238 6.18 0.22 -4.80
N MET A 239 5.99 -0.93 -4.14
CA MET A 239 6.78 -2.14 -4.41
C MET A 239 6.53 -2.67 -5.84
N TYR A 240 5.30 -2.68 -6.34
CA TYR A 240 5.03 -2.99 -7.77
C TYR A 240 5.83 -2.07 -8.70
N ARG A 241 5.81 -0.76 -8.45
CA ARG A 241 6.53 0.23 -9.25
C ARG A 241 8.05 0.00 -9.23
N ARG A 242 8.64 -0.14 -8.04
CA ARG A 242 10.09 -0.36 -7.87
C ARG A 242 10.56 -1.69 -8.48
N ILE A 243 9.76 -2.75 -8.35
CA ILE A 243 10.09 -4.07 -8.92
C ILE A 243 9.98 -4.03 -10.45
N GLY A 244 8.91 -3.45 -11.02
CA GLY A 244 8.79 -3.27 -12.47
C GLY A 244 9.93 -2.43 -13.06
N GLU A 245 10.31 -1.34 -12.40
CA GLU A 245 11.48 -0.53 -12.78
C GLU A 245 12.83 -1.28 -12.68
N ALA A 246 12.95 -2.24 -11.75
CA ALA A 246 14.13 -3.08 -11.63
C ALA A 246 14.17 -4.18 -12.72
N SER A 247 13.04 -4.86 -12.95
CA SER A 247 12.92 -5.87 -14.02
C SER A 247 13.19 -5.27 -15.40
N LEU A 248 12.72 -4.04 -15.67
CA LEU A 248 13.00 -3.31 -16.91
C LEU A 248 14.50 -3.03 -17.11
N LYS A 249 15.18 -2.49 -16.10
CA LYS A 249 16.64 -2.24 -16.16
C LYS A 249 17.43 -3.54 -16.34
N GLN A 250 16.96 -4.64 -15.76
CA GLN A 250 17.56 -5.95 -15.96
C GLN A 250 17.38 -6.44 -17.41
N MET A 251 16.17 -6.33 -17.97
CA MET A 251 15.88 -6.68 -19.36
C MET A 251 16.68 -5.81 -20.36
N GLU A 252 16.79 -4.50 -20.10
CA GLU A 252 17.63 -3.59 -20.88
C GLU A 252 19.11 -4.05 -20.88
N ALA A 253 19.67 -4.33 -19.71
CA ALA A 253 21.04 -4.81 -19.55
C ALA A 253 21.29 -6.21 -20.16
N GLU A 254 20.26 -7.04 -20.26
CA GLU A 254 20.29 -8.35 -20.95
C GLU A 254 20.07 -8.24 -22.47
N GLY A 255 19.84 -7.03 -23.01
CA GLY A 255 19.74 -6.79 -24.44
C GLY A 255 18.33 -6.84 -25.04
N TRP A 256 17.27 -6.88 -24.20
CA TRP A 256 15.88 -6.73 -24.68
C TRP A 256 15.57 -5.30 -25.15
N GLY A 257 16.30 -4.30 -24.63
CA GLY A 257 16.09 -2.88 -24.89
C GLY A 257 14.93 -2.24 -24.11
N GLU A 258 14.60 -1.00 -24.45
CA GLU A 258 13.46 -0.26 -23.91
C GLU A 258 12.11 -0.89 -24.30
N PRO A 259 11.01 -0.60 -23.56
CA PRO A 259 9.67 -1.05 -23.92
C PRO A 259 9.29 -0.67 -25.36
N PRO A 260 8.85 -1.64 -26.20
CA PRO A 260 8.72 -1.42 -27.64
C PRO A 260 7.53 -0.53 -28.05
N VAL A 261 6.62 -0.25 -27.12
CA VAL A 261 5.49 0.70 -27.20
C VAL A 261 5.16 1.19 -25.78
N ARG A 262 4.34 2.24 -25.62
CA ARG A 262 3.90 2.69 -24.29
C ARG A 262 3.06 1.62 -23.59
N ALA A 263 3.12 1.57 -22.27
CA ALA A 263 2.31 0.66 -21.45
C ALA A 263 2.17 1.18 -20.02
N ALA A 264 1.25 0.58 -19.27
CA ALA A 264 1.05 0.81 -17.85
C ALA A 264 0.77 -0.49 -17.08
N VAL A 265 1.33 -0.61 -15.88
CA VAL A 265 0.91 -1.62 -14.89
C VAL A 265 -0.22 -1.02 -14.07
N ILE A 266 -1.35 -1.72 -14.03
CA ILE A 266 -2.43 -1.45 -13.09
C ILE A 266 -2.45 -2.52 -11.99
N VAL A 267 -2.75 -2.10 -10.76
CA VAL A 267 -3.18 -3.01 -9.68
C VAL A 267 -4.69 -2.95 -9.55
N MET A 268 -5.32 -4.09 -9.30
CA MET A 268 -6.77 -4.25 -9.30
C MET A 268 -7.28 -4.62 -7.91
N GLY A 269 -8.57 -4.96 -7.79
CA GLY A 269 -9.11 -5.55 -6.55
C GLY A 269 -8.90 -4.67 -5.32
N SER A 270 -8.21 -5.17 -4.29
CA SER A 270 -7.94 -4.39 -3.07
C SER A 270 -6.81 -3.37 -3.24
N GLY A 271 -5.82 -3.66 -4.08
CA GLY A 271 -4.73 -2.72 -4.40
C GLY A 271 -5.23 -1.50 -5.16
N GLY A 272 -6.15 -1.72 -6.13
CA GLY A 272 -6.75 -0.65 -6.93
C GLY A 272 -7.71 0.27 -6.17
N ARG A 273 -8.19 -0.13 -4.98
CA ARG A 273 -9.00 0.73 -4.08
C ARG A 273 -8.21 1.47 -2.99
N GLY A 274 -6.94 1.14 -2.76
CA GLY A 274 -6.24 1.63 -1.56
C GLY A 274 -6.58 0.86 -0.28
N GLU A 275 -7.02 -0.41 -0.39
CA GLU A 275 -7.68 -1.18 0.67
C GLU A 275 -6.98 -2.52 1.01
N ASN A 276 -5.68 -2.66 0.77
CA ASN A 276 -4.94 -3.85 1.21
C ASN A 276 -4.95 -3.98 2.74
N TYR A 277 -5.15 -5.21 3.20
CA TYR A 277 -4.75 -5.64 4.54
C TYR A 277 -3.25 -6.01 4.54
N LEU A 278 -2.69 -6.54 5.63
CA LEU A 278 -1.23 -6.73 5.77
C LEU A 278 -0.62 -7.65 4.69
N PHE A 279 -1.36 -8.69 4.31
CA PHE A 279 -0.93 -9.73 3.38
C PHE A 279 -1.94 -9.83 2.21
N PRO A 280 -1.86 -8.92 1.22
CA PRO A 280 -2.62 -9.04 -0.02
C PRO A 280 -1.95 -10.03 -0.98
N ASP A 281 -2.74 -10.63 -1.85
CA ASP A 281 -2.30 -11.36 -3.04
C ASP A 281 -2.20 -10.46 -4.28
N GLN A 282 -1.55 -10.96 -5.34
CA GLN A 282 -1.25 -10.18 -6.55
C GLN A 282 -2.43 -10.04 -7.52
N ASP A 283 -3.20 -8.95 -7.42
CA ASP A 283 -4.17 -8.54 -8.46
C ASP A 283 -3.52 -7.47 -9.38
N ASN A 284 -2.97 -7.86 -10.55
CA ASN A 284 -2.28 -6.95 -11.49
C ASN A 284 -2.55 -7.22 -12.97
N ALA A 285 -2.39 -6.20 -13.82
CA ALA A 285 -2.59 -6.29 -15.26
C ALA A 285 -1.74 -5.26 -16.03
N PHE A 286 -1.51 -5.51 -17.33
CA PHE A 286 -0.94 -4.54 -18.28
C PHE A 286 -2.03 -3.95 -19.17
N ILE A 287 -2.02 -2.62 -19.31
CA ILE A 287 -2.63 -1.91 -20.45
C ILE A 287 -1.48 -1.50 -21.37
N ILE A 288 -1.45 -2.03 -22.59
CA ILE A 288 -0.40 -1.75 -23.59
C ILE A 288 -0.98 -0.81 -24.66
N GLU A 289 -0.17 0.04 -25.27
CA GLU A 289 -0.57 0.82 -26.45
C GLU A 289 -0.94 -0.10 -27.63
N ASP A 290 -1.79 0.39 -28.54
CA ASP A 290 -2.23 -0.38 -29.70
C ASP A 290 -1.11 -0.46 -30.76
N TYR A 291 -0.82 -1.66 -31.26
CA TYR A 291 0.25 -1.94 -32.24
C TYR A 291 -0.24 -2.84 -33.39
N PRO A 292 0.46 -2.91 -34.54
CA PRO A 292 0.08 -3.78 -35.65
C PRO A 292 0.18 -5.27 -35.30
N ASP A 293 -0.79 -6.09 -35.72
CA ASP A 293 -0.82 -7.54 -35.43
C ASP A 293 0.47 -8.29 -35.83
N ALA A 294 1.16 -7.84 -36.89
CA ALA A 294 2.44 -8.41 -37.34
C ALA A 294 3.57 -8.28 -36.30
N GLU A 295 3.51 -7.30 -35.41
CA GLU A 295 4.47 -7.08 -34.32
C GLU A 295 4.10 -7.86 -33.03
N HIS A 296 2.90 -8.45 -32.96
CA HIS A 296 2.37 -9.05 -31.74
C HIS A 296 3.31 -10.08 -31.11
N GLY A 297 3.90 -10.98 -31.91
CA GLY A 297 4.84 -11.99 -31.39
C GLY A 297 6.10 -11.41 -30.74
N ARG A 298 6.54 -10.21 -31.14
CA ARG A 298 7.70 -9.52 -30.56
C ARG A 298 7.31 -8.68 -29.34
N ILE A 299 6.21 -7.92 -29.46
CA ILE A 299 5.76 -6.99 -28.42
C ILE A 299 5.15 -7.76 -27.23
N ASP A 300 4.35 -8.79 -27.49
CA ASP A 300 3.78 -9.63 -26.44
C ASP A 300 4.87 -10.38 -25.68
N ALA A 301 5.88 -10.93 -26.37
CA ALA A 301 7.01 -11.61 -25.72
C ALA A 301 7.76 -10.69 -24.74
N TYR A 302 8.01 -9.43 -25.11
CA TYR A 302 8.62 -8.44 -24.20
C TYR A 302 7.76 -8.23 -22.94
N PHE A 303 6.45 -8.02 -23.09
CA PHE A 303 5.57 -7.81 -21.95
C PHE A 303 5.26 -9.11 -21.16
N LEU A 304 5.48 -10.30 -21.74
CA LEU A 304 5.41 -11.57 -21.03
C LEU A 304 6.62 -11.73 -20.11
N GLU A 305 7.84 -11.55 -20.64
CA GLU A 305 9.08 -11.60 -19.85
C GLU A 305 9.02 -10.62 -18.67
N LEU A 306 8.57 -9.39 -18.92
CA LEU A 306 8.40 -8.39 -17.88
C LEU A 306 7.33 -8.79 -16.84
N ALA A 307 6.21 -9.40 -17.28
CA ALA A 307 5.19 -9.89 -16.38
C ALA A 307 5.69 -11.05 -15.50
N GLU A 308 6.44 -11.99 -16.07
CA GLU A 308 6.98 -13.15 -15.36
C GLU A 308 8.02 -12.74 -14.32
N ARG A 309 8.96 -11.85 -14.68
CA ARG A 309 9.93 -11.25 -13.74
C ARG A 309 9.19 -10.53 -12.61
N MET A 310 8.32 -9.58 -12.94
CA MET A 310 7.59 -8.79 -11.94
C MET A 310 6.77 -9.67 -11.00
N CYS A 311 5.99 -10.63 -11.51
CA CYS A 311 5.14 -11.48 -10.66
C CYS A 311 5.95 -12.46 -9.79
N ARG A 312 7.07 -13.01 -10.30
CA ARG A 312 8.02 -13.83 -9.54
C ARG A 312 8.64 -13.02 -8.39
N ASP A 313 9.14 -11.83 -8.70
CA ASP A 313 9.88 -10.98 -7.78
C ASP A 313 8.96 -10.44 -6.67
N LEU A 314 7.72 -10.05 -7.01
CA LEU A 314 6.65 -9.74 -6.04
C LEU A 314 6.34 -10.92 -5.11
N ASN A 315 6.28 -12.14 -5.63
CA ASN A 315 6.02 -13.34 -4.85
C ASN A 315 7.18 -13.64 -3.88
N GLU A 316 8.44 -13.47 -4.31
CA GLU A 316 9.62 -13.65 -3.45
C GLU A 316 9.74 -12.57 -2.35
N VAL A 317 9.28 -11.35 -2.64
CA VAL A 317 9.17 -10.24 -1.67
C VAL A 317 8.04 -10.47 -0.64
N GLY A 318 7.11 -11.37 -0.91
CA GLY A 318 6.00 -11.70 0.01
C GLY A 318 4.66 -11.03 -0.32
N ILE A 319 4.43 -10.68 -1.60
CA ILE A 319 3.10 -10.47 -2.17
C ILE A 319 2.78 -11.71 -3.02
N PRO A 320 2.12 -12.76 -2.46
CA PRO A 320 1.96 -14.04 -3.13
C PRO A 320 1.09 -13.97 -4.39
N TYR A 321 1.35 -14.88 -5.33
CA TYR A 321 0.53 -15.05 -6.54
C TYR A 321 -0.98 -15.16 -6.22
N CYS A 322 -1.82 -14.47 -6.99
CA CYS A 322 -3.28 -14.55 -6.83
C CYS A 322 -3.82 -15.91 -7.29
N ASN A 323 -4.55 -16.59 -6.40
CA ASN A 323 -5.18 -17.89 -6.63
C ASN A 323 -6.23 -17.85 -7.76
N GLY A 324 -6.73 -16.65 -8.11
CA GLY A 324 -7.62 -16.41 -9.26
C GLY A 324 -6.89 -16.16 -10.58
N TYR A 325 -5.55 -16.28 -10.63
CA TYR A 325 -4.71 -15.99 -11.81
C TYR A 325 -4.95 -14.59 -12.41
N CYS A 326 -5.20 -13.61 -11.53
CA CYS A 326 -5.50 -12.21 -11.85
C CYS A 326 -4.21 -11.37 -11.99
N MET A 327 -3.29 -11.83 -12.83
CA MET A 327 -1.91 -11.33 -12.94
C MET A 327 -1.50 -11.20 -14.41
N ALA A 328 -0.66 -10.23 -14.74
CA ALA A 328 -0.28 -9.90 -16.13
C ALA A 328 0.40 -11.05 -16.91
N VAL A 329 0.98 -12.05 -16.25
CA VAL A 329 1.51 -13.26 -16.92
C VAL A 329 0.41 -14.00 -17.70
N ASN A 330 -0.83 -13.94 -17.22
CA ASN A 330 -2.00 -14.49 -17.90
C ASN A 330 -2.49 -13.51 -18.99
N PRO A 331 -2.60 -13.92 -20.28
CA PRO A 331 -3.03 -13.04 -21.38
C PRO A 331 -4.48 -12.53 -21.28
N LEU A 332 -5.28 -13.00 -20.30
CA LEU A 332 -6.53 -12.33 -19.94
C LEU A 332 -6.32 -10.95 -19.29
N TRP A 333 -5.13 -10.69 -18.75
CA TRP A 333 -4.77 -9.48 -17.99
C TRP A 333 -3.61 -8.71 -18.61
N ARG A 334 -3.22 -9.03 -19.84
CA ARG A 334 -2.15 -8.37 -20.59
C ARG A 334 -2.64 -8.19 -22.01
N LYS A 335 -3.05 -6.95 -22.33
CA LYS A 335 -3.81 -6.60 -23.54
C LYS A 335 -3.49 -5.20 -24.00
N THR A 336 -3.68 -4.94 -25.29
CA THR A 336 -3.67 -3.57 -25.81
C THR A 336 -4.88 -2.78 -25.31
N ARG A 337 -4.83 -1.45 -25.40
CA ARG A 337 -5.92 -0.55 -25.01
C ARG A 337 -7.22 -0.87 -25.75
N SER A 338 -7.19 -1.04 -27.07
CA SER A 338 -8.38 -1.39 -27.86
C SER A 338 -8.90 -2.79 -27.52
N GLN A 339 -8.02 -3.75 -27.22
CA GLN A 339 -8.41 -5.06 -26.72
C GLN A 339 -9.10 -4.98 -25.34
N TRP A 340 -8.62 -4.11 -24.43
CA TRP A 340 -9.30 -3.83 -23.16
C TRP A 340 -10.68 -3.19 -23.35
N MET A 341 -10.78 -2.19 -24.23
CA MET A 341 -12.06 -1.55 -24.54
C MET A 341 -13.10 -2.55 -25.07
N GLU A 342 -12.72 -3.46 -25.97
CA GLU A 342 -13.64 -4.49 -26.45
C GLU A 342 -13.92 -5.57 -25.41
N GLN A 343 -12.94 -5.93 -24.57
CA GLN A 343 -13.14 -6.86 -23.44
C GLN A 343 -14.20 -6.34 -22.46
N ILE A 344 -14.19 -5.04 -22.16
CA ILE A 344 -15.20 -4.36 -21.34
C ILE A 344 -16.56 -4.42 -22.03
N ARG A 345 -16.66 -4.00 -23.31
CA ARG A 345 -17.91 -4.06 -24.08
C ARG A 345 -18.48 -5.48 -24.17
N LEU A 346 -17.64 -6.51 -24.25
CA LEU A 346 -18.04 -7.92 -24.25
C LEU A 346 -18.63 -8.37 -22.90
N TRP A 347 -18.08 -7.93 -21.77
CA TRP A 347 -18.68 -8.16 -20.44
C TRP A 347 -20.09 -7.56 -20.37
N GLY A 348 -20.28 -6.34 -20.90
CA GLY A 348 -21.58 -5.67 -20.97
C GLY A 348 -22.62 -6.35 -21.87
N ARG A 349 -22.18 -7.21 -22.82
CA ARG A 349 -23.05 -7.90 -23.79
C ARG A 349 -23.36 -9.36 -23.42
N LYS A 350 -22.45 -10.07 -22.74
CA LYS A 350 -22.53 -11.52 -22.54
C LYS A 350 -22.73 -11.91 -21.06
N SER A 351 -23.94 -12.35 -20.74
CA SER A 351 -24.30 -12.93 -19.44
C SER A 351 -23.51 -14.22 -19.16
N ASN A 352 -22.40 -14.12 -18.42
CA ASN A 352 -21.62 -15.26 -17.95
C ASN A 352 -21.02 -14.94 -16.56
N PRO A 353 -21.23 -15.77 -15.52
CA PRO A 353 -20.63 -15.59 -14.20
C PRO A 353 -19.11 -15.33 -14.21
N VAL A 354 -18.36 -15.95 -15.13
CA VAL A 354 -16.92 -15.71 -15.28
C VAL A 354 -16.64 -14.28 -15.74
N ALA A 355 -17.39 -13.77 -16.74
CA ALA A 355 -17.24 -12.40 -17.21
C ALA A 355 -17.58 -11.37 -16.11
N ILE A 356 -18.66 -11.64 -15.36
CA ILE A 356 -19.06 -10.82 -14.21
C ILE A 356 -17.96 -10.78 -13.15
N ARG A 357 -17.42 -11.93 -12.72
CA ARG A 357 -16.35 -12.01 -11.73
C ARG A 357 -15.08 -11.28 -12.15
N LEU A 358 -14.64 -11.45 -13.40
CA LEU A 358 -13.47 -10.75 -13.95
C LEU A 358 -13.69 -9.23 -13.95
N SER A 359 -14.86 -8.77 -14.39
CA SER A 359 -15.20 -7.34 -14.38
C SER A 359 -15.25 -6.74 -12.96
N ASP A 360 -15.70 -7.51 -11.96
CA ASP A 360 -15.82 -7.05 -10.58
C ASP A 360 -14.47 -6.81 -9.89
N ILE A 361 -13.43 -7.55 -10.31
CA ILE A 361 -12.03 -7.35 -9.92
C ILE A 361 -11.43 -6.17 -10.70
N PHE A 362 -11.62 -6.16 -12.02
CA PHE A 362 -11.04 -5.14 -12.92
C PHE A 362 -11.55 -3.73 -12.62
N PHE A 363 -12.84 -3.55 -12.39
CA PHE A 363 -13.46 -2.21 -12.29
C PHE A 363 -12.89 -1.36 -11.13
N ASP A 364 -12.20 -2.00 -10.17
CA ASP A 364 -11.39 -1.36 -9.15
C ASP A 364 -9.89 -1.42 -9.48
N PHE A 365 -9.44 -0.80 -10.58
CA PHE A 365 -8.01 -0.62 -10.87
C PHE A 365 -7.48 0.79 -10.59
N GLN A 366 -6.19 0.89 -10.28
CA GLN A 366 -5.40 2.12 -10.41
C GLN A 366 -4.02 1.81 -11.01
N ALA A 367 -3.40 2.79 -11.66
CA ALA A 367 -2.01 2.65 -12.13
C ALA A 367 -1.02 2.59 -10.96
N VAL A 368 0.09 1.87 -11.17
CA VAL A 368 1.26 1.91 -10.26
C VAL A 368 2.55 2.28 -11.00
N TRP A 369 2.61 2.03 -12.30
CA TRP A 369 3.74 2.37 -13.16
C TRP A 369 3.26 2.61 -14.59
N GLY A 370 3.98 3.44 -15.35
CA GLY A 370 3.76 3.65 -16.79
C GLY A 370 2.74 4.74 -17.14
N ASP A 371 2.26 4.68 -18.38
CA ASP A 371 1.47 5.74 -19.02
C ASP A 371 0.06 5.92 -18.42
N GLN A 372 -0.28 7.13 -17.98
CA GLN A 372 -1.55 7.39 -17.31
C GLN A 372 -2.72 7.61 -18.27
N ASP A 373 -2.46 8.01 -19.51
CA ASP A 373 -3.51 8.30 -20.50
C ASP A 373 -4.13 6.99 -20.99
N LEU A 374 -3.31 5.95 -21.21
CA LEU A 374 -3.78 4.58 -21.49
C LEU A 374 -4.71 4.05 -20.39
N VAL A 375 -4.47 4.42 -19.13
CA VAL A 375 -5.25 4.00 -17.96
C VAL A 375 -6.55 4.81 -17.86
N HIS A 376 -6.53 6.10 -18.22
CA HIS A 376 -7.71 6.97 -18.26
C HIS A 376 -8.69 6.56 -19.36
N ASP A 377 -8.20 6.32 -20.59
CA ASP A 377 -9.00 5.80 -21.73
C ASP A 377 -9.81 4.55 -21.35
N VAL A 378 -9.17 3.62 -20.62
CA VAL A 378 -9.78 2.36 -20.18
C VAL A 378 -10.72 2.57 -18.97
N ARG A 379 -10.44 3.56 -18.12
CA ARG A 379 -11.29 3.94 -16.97
C ARG A 379 -12.61 4.50 -17.45
N GLN A 380 -12.59 5.43 -18.41
CA GLN A 380 -13.79 6.04 -18.97
C GLN A 380 -14.74 4.97 -19.55
N VAL A 381 -14.24 4.03 -20.35
CA VAL A 381 -15.07 2.98 -20.98
C VAL A 381 -15.69 2.01 -19.94
N ALA A 382 -14.99 1.74 -18.83
CA ALA A 382 -15.56 0.95 -17.73
C ALA A 382 -16.66 1.73 -16.96
N THR A 383 -16.44 3.02 -16.70
CA THR A 383 -17.42 3.92 -16.08
C THR A 383 -18.68 4.06 -16.96
N GLU A 384 -18.50 4.30 -18.26
CA GLU A 384 -19.59 4.43 -19.24
C GLU A 384 -20.42 3.16 -19.36
N LEU A 385 -19.79 1.97 -19.40
CA LEU A 385 -20.54 0.71 -19.38
C LEU A 385 -21.35 0.57 -18.10
N GLY A 386 -20.77 0.84 -16.94
CA GLY A 386 -21.47 0.79 -15.66
C GLY A 386 -22.68 1.72 -15.62
N ARG A 387 -22.51 2.97 -16.07
CA ARG A 387 -23.56 4.00 -16.09
C ARG A 387 -24.69 3.68 -17.05
N ASN A 388 -24.37 3.17 -18.24
CA ASN A 388 -25.32 3.02 -19.34
C ASN A 388 -25.93 1.60 -19.46
N ASN A 389 -25.55 0.64 -18.59
CA ASN A 389 -26.05 -0.74 -18.66
C ASN A 389 -26.55 -1.28 -17.29
N PRO A 390 -27.78 -0.92 -16.88
CA PRO A 390 -28.40 -1.43 -15.65
C PRO A 390 -28.56 -2.96 -15.61
N PHE A 391 -28.69 -3.61 -16.77
CA PHE A 391 -28.78 -5.07 -16.88
C PHE A 391 -27.47 -5.76 -16.48
N PHE A 392 -26.33 -5.23 -16.92
CA PHE A 392 -25.01 -5.68 -16.50
C PHE A 392 -24.78 -5.45 -15.00
N LEU A 393 -25.17 -4.29 -14.45
CA LEU A 393 -25.10 -4.05 -13.00
C LEU A 393 -25.99 -5.02 -12.19
N LYS A 394 -27.17 -5.37 -12.70
CA LYS A 394 -28.06 -6.39 -12.10
C LYS A 394 -27.38 -7.77 -12.07
N GLN A 395 -26.65 -8.14 -13.13
CA GLN A 395 -25.85 -9.38 -13.15
C GLN A 395 -24.69 -9.35 -12.16
N MET A 396 -23.96 -8.23 -12.06
CA MET A 396 -22.90 -8.02 -11.07
C MET A 396 -23.41 -8.10 -9.61
N PHE A 397 -24.69 -7.79 -9.37
CA PHE A 397 -25.32 -8.05 -8.07
C PHE A 397 -25.59 -9.55 -7.86
N HIS A 398 -26.16 -10.23 -8.85
CA HIS A 398 -26.64 -11.61 -8.69
C HIS A 398 -25.53 -12.65 -8.46
N ASP A 399 -24.33 -12.50 -9.06
CA ASP A 399 -23.17 -13.40 -8.83
C ASP A 399 -22.69 -13.43 -7.36
N LYS A 400 -23.17 -12.49 -6.52
CA LYS A 400 -22.78 -12.34 -5.11
C LYS A 400 -23.82 -12.80 -4.09
N VAL A 401 -24.99 -13.27 -4.53
CA VAL A 401 -26.12 -13.57 -3.63
C VAL A 401 -25.84 -14.76 -2.69
N ASP A 402 -25.06 -15.74 -3.12
CA ASP A 402 -24.78 -16.98 -2.37
C ASP A 402 -23.82 -16.83 -1.17
N HIS A 403 -23.32 -15.62 -0.89
CA HIS A 403 -22.50 -15.38 0.30
C HIS A 403 -23.39 -15.06 1.51
N ASN A 404 -23.37 -15.99 2.48
CA ASN A 404 -24.22 -16.00 3.68
C ASN A 404 -24.27 -14.65 4.43
N THR A 405 -25.47 -14.29 4.89
CA THR A 405 -25.68 -13.15 5.79
C THR A 405 -24.85 -13.28 7.07
N ALA A 406 -24.14 -12.21 7.43
CA ALA A 406 -23.34 -12.12 8.65
C ALA A 406 -24.13 -12.25 9.96
N LEU A 407 -25.43 -11.93 9.92
CA LEU A 407 -26.33 -11.88 11.07
C LEU A 407 -27.50 -12.83 10.82
N GLY A 408 -27.82 -13.66 11.82
CA GLY A 408 -29.03 -14.47 11.84
C GLY A 408 -30.28 -13.62 12.14
N LEU A 409 -31.45 -14.26 12.07
CA LEU A 409 -32.77 -13.60 12.20
C LEU A 409 -32.96 -12.81 13.51
N PHE A 410 -32.20 -13.13 14.56
CA PHE A 410 -32.23 -12.45 15.87
C PHE A 410 -31.05 -11.48 16.10
N GLY A 411 -30.31 -11.10 15.06
CA GLY A 411 -29.20 -10.13 15.15
C GLY A 411 -27.90 -10.66 15.79
N GLY A 412 -27.84 -11.94 16.19
CA GLY A 412 -26.60 -12.63 16.52
C GLY A 412 -25.81 -13.01 15.28
N PHE A 413 -24.48 -13.13 15.39
CA PHE A 413 -23.62 -13.48 14.26
C PHE A 413 -23.87 -14.90 13.73
N ILE A 414 -23.72 -15.07 12.42
CA ILE A 414 -23.55 -16.38 11.78
C ILE A 414 -22.04 -16.68 11.73
N THR A 415 -21.67 -17.84 12.25
CA THR A 415 -20.27 -18.27 12.42
C THR A 415 -20.00 -19.57 11.68
N GLU A 416 -18.73 -19.80 11.35
CA GLU A 416 -18.24 -21.03 10.73
C GLU A 416 -18.60 -22.25 11.59
N LYS A 417 -19.12 -23.31 10.95
CA LYS A 417 -19.50 -24.56 11.61
C LYS A 417 -18.56 -25.71 11.26
N ASP A 418 -18.18 -25.80 9.99
CA ASP A 418 -17.58 -27.02 9.41
C ASP A 418 -16.04 -26.96 9.38
N SER A 419 -15.45 -25.76 9.40
CA SER A 419 -14.02 -25.58 9.61
C SER A 419 -13.62 -25.96 11.03
N LYS A 420 -12.73 -26.96 11.18
CA LYS A 420 -12.15 -27.33 12.49
C LYS A 420 -11.28 -26.23 13.10
N GLU A 421 -10.62 -25.42 12.28
CA GLU A 421 -9.73 -24.33 12.71
C GLU A 421 -10.53 -23.09 13.14
N TYR A 422 -11.57 -22.74 12.39
CA TYR A 422 -12.30 -21.48 12.54
C TYR A 422 -13.71 -21.62 13.11
N ARG A 423 -14.11 -22.79 13.62
CA ARG A 423 -15.44 -23.00 14.24
C ARG A 423 -15.76 -21.89 15.24
N GLY A 424 -16.95 -21.30 15.14
CA GLY A 424 -17.37 -20.18 15.98
C GLY A 424 -16.80 -18.80 15.59
N HIS A 425 -15.93 -18.69 14.59
CA HIS A 425 -15.45 -17.40 14.06
C HIS A 425 -16.38 -16.89 12.94
N ILE A 426 -16.32 -15.59 12.63
CA ILE A 426 -16.95 -14.97 11.46
C ILE A 426 -15.87 -14.68 10.42
N ASN A 427 -16.10 -15.01 9.15
CA ASN A 427 -15.26 -14.54 8.04
C ASN A 427 -15.69 -13.14 7.57
N LEU A 428 -15.06 -12.08 8.07
CA LEU A 428 -15.46 -10.69 7.77
C LEU A 428 -15.20 -10.26 6.31
N LYS A 429 -14.42 -11.02 5.52
CA LYS A 429 -14.29 -10.78 4.06
C LYS A 429 -15.62 -11.00 3.33
N TYR A 430 -16.29 -12.11 3.61
CA TYR A 430 -17.58 -12.45 3.00
C TYR A 430 -18.77 -11.85 3.77
N ALA A 431 -18.67 -11.76 5.09
CA ALA A 431 -19.73 -11.24 5.94
C ALA A 431 -19.89 -9.70 5.87
N GLY A 432 -18.79 -8.97 5.68
CA GLY A 432 -18.77 -7.50 5.74
C GLY A 432 -18.20 -6.82 4.50
N ILE A 433 -16.93 -7.09 4.17
CA ILE A 433 -16.20 -6.33 3.13
C ILE A 433 -16.83 -6.49 1.75
N ILE A 434 -16.89 -7.71 1.21
CA ILE A 434 -17.36 -7.95 -0.17
C ILE A 434 -18.80 -7.45 -0.39
N PRO A 435 -19.76 -7.67 0.53
CA PRO A 435 -21.09 -7.06 0.44
C PRO A 435 -21.09 -5.53 0.41
N LEU A 436 -20.30 -4.88 1.28
CA LEU A 436 -20.24 -3.41 1.38
C LEU A 436 -19.59 -2.79 0.14
N VAL A 437 -18.38 -3.24 -0.20
CA VAL A 437 -17.63 -2.79 -1.38
C VAL A 437 -18.46 -3.03 -2.65
N GLY A 438 -19.09 -4.21 -2.77
CA GLY A 438 -19.94 -4.55 -3.91
C GLY A 438 -21.15 -3.62 -4.05
N ALA A 439 -21.90 -3.38 -2.96
CA ALA A 439 -23.04 -2.48 -2.98
C ALA A 439 -22.65 -1.04 -3.36
N ILE A 440 -21.59 -0.51 -2.75
CA ILE A 440 -21.07 0.84 -3.02
C ILE A 440 -20.53 0.96 -4.45
N ARG A 441 -19.82 -0.05 -4.97
CA ARG A 441 -19.33 -0.09 -6.35
C ARG A 441 -20.49 -0.04 -7.35
N LEU A 442 -21.54 -0.84 -7.16
CA LEU A 442 -22.70 -0.86 -8.06
C LEU A 442 -23.43 0.50 -8.11
N MET A 443 -23.57 1.17 -6.97
CA MET A 443 -24.15 2.52 -6.92
C MET A 443 -23.24 3.55 -7.60
N ALA A 444 -21.93 3.51 -7.33
CA ALA A 444 -20.94 4.39 -7.96
C ALA A 444 -20.97 4.28 -9.49
N LEU A 445 -20.89 3.05 -10.02
CA LEU A 445 -20.95 2.75 -11.45
C LEU A 445 -22.24 3.28 -12.09
N ARG A 446 -23.41 3.02 -11.49
CA ARG A 446 -24.69 3.54 -11.97
C ARG A 446 -24.70 5.07 -12.10
N THR A 447 -24.04 5.77 -11.18
CA THR A 447 -23.94 7.23 -11.18
C THR A 447 -22.82 7.79 -12.05
N GLY A 448 -21.92 6.94 -12.58
CA GLY A 448 -20.72 7.38 -13.29
C GLY A 448 -19.62 7.96 -12.39
N VAL A 449 -19.54 7.49 -11.13
CA VAL A 449 -18.47 7.86 -10.18
C VAL A 449 -17.24 6.99 -10.45
N GLU A 450 -16.13 7.63 -10.82
CA GLU A 450 -14.88 6.96 -11.20
C GLU A 450 -14.00 6.51 -10.02
N GLU A 451 -14.23 7.08 -8.84
CA GLU A 451 -13.56 6.74 -7.58
C GLU A 451 -13.51 5.23 -7.36
N THR A 452 -12.38 4.70 -6.88
CA THR A 452 -12.24 3.28 -6.55
C THR A 452 -12.42 3.00 -5.06
N ALA A 453 -11.81 3.81 -4.20
CA ALA A 453 -11.85 3.64 -2.74
C ALA A 453 -13.28 3.71 -2.19
N THR A 454 -13.65 2.77 -1.31
CA THR A 454 -15.04 2.66 -0.81
C THR A 454 -15.52 3.90 -0.08
N LEU A 455 -14.65 4.54 0.72
CA LEU A 455 -14.98 5.81 1.40
C LEU A 455 -15.09 7.00 0.44
N ALA A 456 -14.28 7.04 -0.62
CA ALA A 456 -14.37 8.10 -1.64
C ALA A 456 -15.68 7.96 -2.45
N ARG A 457 -16.05 6.73 -2.83
CA ARG A 457 -17.35 6.41 -3.43
C ARG A 457 -18.52 6.80 -2.52
N ILE A 458 -18.48 6.48 -1.23
CA ILE A 458 -19.50 6.91 -0.25
C ILE A 458 -19.61 8.44 -0.19
N GLY A 459 -18.48 9.15 -0.21
CA GLY A 459 -18.43 10.62 -0.29
C GLY A 459 -19.08 11.17 -1.56
N ALA A 460 -18.66 10.68 -2.74
CA ALA A 460 -19.18 11.12 -4.04
C ALA A 460 -20.68 10.80 -4.21
N LEU A 461 -21.13 9.63 -3.75
CA LEU A 461 -22.55 9.24 -3.76
C LEU A 461 -23.41 10.08 -2.79
N ALA A 462 -22.84 10.59 -1.71
CA ALA A 462 -23.54 11.54 -0.83
C ALA A 462 -23.57 12.95 -1.44
N LEU A 463 -22.50 13.40 -2.09
CA LEU A 463 -22.45 14.68 -2.80
C LEU A 463 -23.43 14.74 -3.99
N SER A 464 -23.68 13.61 -4.66
CA SER A 464 -24.71 13.50 -5.71
C SER A 464 -26.14 13.29 -5.19
N GLY A 465 -26.34 13.25 -3.87
CA GLY A 465 -27.65 12.99 -3.24
C GLY A 465 -28.14 11.54 -3.39
N THR A 466 -27.30 10.62 -3.89
CA THR A 466 -27.66 9.19 -4.07
C THR A 466 -27.69 8.44 -2.73
N LEU A 467 -26.81 8.83 -1.79
CA LEU A 467 -26.86 8.44 -0.37
C LEU A 467 -27.31 9.64 0.47
N SER A 468 -28.18 9.38 1.45
CA SER A 468 -28.51 10.35 2.49
C SER A 468 -27.30 10.62 3.41
N ARG A 469 -27.35 11.72 4.16
CA ARG A 469 -26.33 12.05 5.16
C ARG A 469 -26.15 10.92 6.20
N THR A 470 -27.24 10.32 6.63
CA THR A 470 -27.24 9.22 7.62
C THR A 470 -26.59 7.97 7.03
N GLU A 471 -26.99 7.54 5.83
CA GLU A 471 -26.35 6.39 5.16
C GLU A 471 -24.85 6.62 4.94
N ARG A 472 -24.44 7.84 4.56
CA ARG A 472 -23.02 8.20 4.43
C ARG A 472 -22.27 8.01 5.76
N GLU A 473 -22.86 8.43 6.88
CA GLU A 473 -22.28 8.34 8.21
C GLU A 473 -22.22 6.88 8.69
N ASP A 474 -23.34 6.14 8.59
CA ASP A 474 -23.45 4.71 8.94
C ASP A 474 -22.47 3.84 8.14
N LEU A 475 -22.36 4.05 6.83
CA LEU A 475 -21.53 3.23 5.94
C LEU A 475 -20.03 3.56 6.07
N THR A 476 -19.69 4.82 6.36
CA THR A 476 -18.33 5.23 6.73
C THR A 476 -17.90 4.58 8.04
N GLN A 477 -18.78 4.59 9.05
CA GLN A 477 -18.51 3.93 10.33
C GLN A 477 -18.43 2.40 10.16
N ALA A 478 -19.32 1.80 9.37
CA ALA A 478 -19.32 0.36 9.12
C ALA A 478 -18.02 -0.13 8.47
N PHE A 479 -17.54 0.55 7.43
CA PHE A 479 -16.25 0.25 6.81
C PHE A 479 -15.11 0.39 7.84
N SER A 480 -15.09 1.48 8.59
CA SER A 480 -14.05 1.77 9.59
C SER A 480 -13.99 0.72 10.70
N THR A 481 -15.14 0.32 11.27
CA THR A 481 -15.24 -0.71 12.31
C THR A 481 -14.78 -2.08 11.80
N ILE A 482 -15.17 -2.47 10.59
CA ILE A 482 -14.77 -3.76 9.99
C ILE A 482 -13.26 -3.80 9.73
N THR A 483 -12.71 -2.71 9.16
CA THR A 483 -11.27 -2.59 8.89
C THR A 483 -10.44 -2.58 10.17
N ASP A 484 -10.84 -1.82 11.21
CA ASP A 484 -10.15 -1.80 12.52
C ASP A 484 -10.14 -3.19 13.18
N THR A 485 -11.31 -3.84 13.24
CA THR A 485 -11.47 -5.19 13.81
C THR A 485 -10.55 -6.20 13.12
N LEU A 486 -10.50 -6.17 11.78
CA LEU A 486 -9.66 -7.07 11.01
C LEU A 486 -8.17 -6.76 11.14
N MET A 487 -7.76 -5.50 10.99
CA MET A 487 -6.34 -5.15 11.02
C MET A 487 -5.71 -5.39 12.40
N ARG A 488 -6.42 -5.06 13.49
CA ARG A 488 -5.97 -5.42 14.85
C ARG A 488 -5.88 -6.93 15.04
N ARG A 489 -6.83 -7.69 14.50
CA ARG A 489 -6.81 -9.16 14.56
C ARG A 489 -5.64 -9.75 13.77
N GLN A 490 -5.36 -9.24 12.57
CA GLN A 490 -4.25 -9.71 11.75
C GLN A 490 -2.89 -9.43 12.40
N LEU A 491 -2.69 -8.26 13.00
CA LEU A 491 -1.48 -7.96 13.79
C LEU A 491 -1.35 -8.88 15.01
N ALA A 492 -2.46 -9.15 15.71
CA ALA A 492 -2.46 -10.05 16.85
C ALA A 492 -2.13 -11.51 16.46
N ASP A 493 -2.64 -12.02 15.34
CA ASP A 493 -2.31 -13.35 14.85
C ASP A 493 -0.88 -13.44 14.32
N TYR A 494 -0.39 -12.42 13.59
CA TYR A 494 1.00 -12.33 13.13
C TYR A 494 2.00 -12.40 14.31
N ARG A 495 1.80 -11.56 15.34
CA ARG A 495 2.61 -11.56 16.58
C ARG A 495 2.61 -12.90 17.32
N LEU A 496 1.58 -13.72 17.13
CA LEU A 496 1.42 -15.04 17.76
C LEU A 496 1.86 -16.20 16.84
N GLY A 497 2.45 -15.91 15.68
CA GLY A 497 2.89 -16.92 14.71
C GLY A 497 1.74 -17.72 14.08
N ARG A 498 0.52 -17.17 14.11
CA ARG A 498 -0.69 -17.84 13.60
C ARG A 498 -0.93 -17.49 12.14
N ARG A 499 -1.74 -18.33 11.48
CA ARG A 499 -2.23 -18.06 10.13
C ARG A 499 -3.07 -16.79 10.11
N VAL A 500 -2.53 -15.74 9.49
CA VAL A 500 -3.24 -14.47 9.29
C VAL A 500 -4.32 -14.65 8.22
N GLY A 501 -5.49 -14.03 8.43
CA GLY A 501 -6.63 -14.18 7.54
C GLY A 501 -7.76 -13.19 7.82
N TYR A 502 -9.00 -13.63 7.57
CA TYR A 502 -10.21 -12.79 7.68
C TYR A 502 -11.20 -13.30 8.75
N PHE A 503 -10.79 -14.25 9.57
CA PHE A 503 -11.62 -14.88 10.61
C PHE A 503 -11.47 -14.15 11.95
N VAL A 504 -12.60 -13.77 12.55
CA VAL A 504 -12.66 -13.09 13.86
C VAL A 504 -13.52 -13.91 14.81
N ASN A 505 -12.99 -14.25 16.00
CA ASN A 505 -13.77 -14.84 17.08
C ASN A 505 -14.61 -13.74 17.76
N PRO A 506 -15.96 -13.81 17.75
CA PRO A 506 -16.81 -12.80 18.38
C PRO A 506 -16.67 -12.71 19.91
N ASP A 507 -16.31 -13.82 20.55
CA ASP A 507 -16.19 -13.92 22.01
C ASP A 507 -14.83 -13.41 22.50
N ALA A 508 -13.90 -13.12 21.58
CA ALA A 508 -12.65 -12.41 21.84
C ALA A 508 -12.80 -10.88 21.72
N LEU A 509 -13.98 -10.36 21.34
CA LEU A 509 -14.27 -8.93 21.27
C LEU A 509 -14.85 -8.43 22.60
N SER A 510 -14.51 -7.19 22.98
CA SER A 510 -15.20 -6.54 24.10
C SER A 510 -16.68 -6.30 23.78
N LYS A 511 -17.53 -6.12 24.81
CA LYS A 511 -18.96 -5.85 24.63
C LYS A 511 -19.25 -4.65 23.71
N HIS A 512 -18.38 -3.63 23.73
CA HIS A 512 -18.48 -2.45 22.86
C HIS A 512 -18.16 -2.82 21.41
N GLN A 513 -16.97 -3.34 21.12
CA GLN A 513 -16.56 -3.79 19.78
C GLN A 513 -17.55 -4.79 19.16
N ARG A 514 -18.13 -5.67 19.98
CA ARG A 514 -19.15 -6.63 19.56
C ARG A 514 -20.46 -5.95 19.16
N ALA A 515 -20.84 -4.85 19.81
CA ALA A 515 -21.99 -4.03 19.42
C ALA A 515 -21.69 -3.21 18.15
N ASP A 516 -20.54 -2.53 18.09
CA ASP A 516 -20.10 -1.74 16.93
C ASP A 516 -20.10 -2.60 15.66
N LEU A 517 -19.59 -3.83 15.75
CA LEU A 517 -19.56 -4.78 14.64
C LEU A 517 -20.95 -5.26 14.23
N ILE A 518 -21.91 -5.37 15.16
CA ILE A 518 -23.31 -5.69 14.84
C ILE A 518 -23.97 -4.53 14.10
N GLU A 519 -23.80 -3.29 14.55
CA GLU A 519 -24.36 -2.12 13.84
C GLU A 519 -23.70 -1.91 12.47
N ALA A 520 -22.38 -2.11 12.36
CA ALA A 520 -21.67 -2.12 11.08
C ALA A 520 -22.29 -3.16 10.12
N LEU A 521 -22.47 -4.40 10.56
CA LEU A 521 -23.04 -5.47 9.73
C LEU A 521 -24.55 -5.27 9.44
N LYS A 522 -25.29 -4.54 10.28
CA LYS A 522 -26.66 -4.07 9.97
C LYS A 522 -26.64 -3.04 8.85
N ALA A 523 -25.77 -2.03 8.91
CA ALA A 523 -25.63 -1.03 7.85
C ALA A 523 -25.25 -1.66 6.50
N VAL A 524 -24.30 -2.61 6.50
CA VAL A 524 -23.95 -3.42 5.33
C VAL A 524 -25.15 -4.21 4.78
N ASN A 525 -25.96 -4.83 5.64
CA ASN A 525 -27.16 -5.53 5.20
C ASN A 525 -28.28 -4.58 4.74
N HIS A 526 -28.37 -3.37 5.30
CA HIS A 526 -29.32 -2.35 4.86
C HIS A 526 -28.99 -1.89 3.43
N ILE A 527 -27.76 -1.44 3.16
CA ILE A 527 -27.37 -0.99 1.82
C ILE A 527 -27.45 -2.13 0.79
N ARG A 528 -27.07 -3.36 1.17
CA ARG A 528 -27.23 -4.54 0.29
C ARG A 528 -28.69 -4.80 -0.05
N ARG A 529 -29.63 -4.65 0.89
CA ARG A 529 -31.08 -4.76 0.63
C ARG A 529 -31.60 -3.60 -0.22
N ARG A 530 -31.17 -2.37 0.03
CA ARG A 530 -31.51 -1.20 -0.80
C ARG A 530 -31.08 -1.42 -2.25
N VAL A 531 -29.82 -1.77 -2.48
CA VAL A 531 -29.27 -2.11 -3.81
C VAL A 531 -30.03 -3.29 -4.43
N HIS A 532 -30.33 -4.35 -3.66
CA HIS A 532 -31.12 -5.48 -4.17
C HIS A 532 -32.50 -5.04 -4.68
N MET A 533 -33.21 -4.18 -3.94
CA MET A 533 -34.51 -3.66 -4.36
C MET A 533 -34.36 -2.74 -5.58
N GLU A 534 -33.40 -1.82 -5.59
CA GLU A 534 -33.16 -0.90 -6.72
C GLU A 534 -32.83 -1.63 -8.03
N PHE A 535 -32.15 -2.78 -7.99
CA PHE A 535 -31.84 -3.56 -9.20
C PHE A 535 -32.83 -4.71 -9.50
N THR A 536 -33.60 -5.23 -8.54
CA THR A 536 -34.65 -6.23 -8.83
C THR A 536 -36.01 -5.63 -9.16
N ALA A 537 -36.43 -4.56 -8.47
CA ALA A 537 -37.71 -3.87 -8.71
C ALA A 537 -37.74 -3.06 -10.01
N GLN A 538 -36.58 -2.86 -10.66
CA GLN A 538 -36.53 -2.52 -12.09
C GLN A 538 -36.97 -3.73 -12.94
N VAL A 539 -38.28 -3.92 -12.97
CA VAL A 539 -39.03 -4.36 -14.15
C VAL A 539 -39.67 -3.10 -14.71
N PHE A 540 -39.02 -2.51 -15.71
CA PHE A 540 -39.57 -1.52 -16.62
C PHE A 540 -39.79 -2.23 -17.97
#